data_AF-A0A537MGZ7-F1
#
_entry.id   AF-A0A537MGZ7-F1
#
_cell.length_a   1.000
_cell.length_b   1.000
_cell.length_c   1.000
_cell.angle_alpha   90.00
_cell.angle_beta   90.00
_cell.angle_gamma   90.00
#
_symmetry.space_group_name_H-M   'P 1'
#
loop_
_entity.id
_entity.type
_entity.pdbx_description
1 polymer ?
#
loop_
_entity_poly.entity_id
_entity_poly.type
_entity_poly.pdbx_seq_one_letter_code
_entity_poly.pdbx_strand_id
1 'polypeptide(L)' 'MAARRSAFKQADACRALRAAVAAGLKPSGYTIAPDGSIKVEFGELAPAGPHNRLDRILQS' A
#
# COMPACT_ATOMS: atom_id res chain seq x y z
N MET A 1 -31.66 -12.46 -6.85
CA MET A 1 -30.22 -12.49 -6.50
C MET A 1 -29.85 -11.11 -5.98
N ALA A 2 -29.82 -10.91 -4.65
CA ALA A 2 -29.57 -9.59 -4.07
C ALA A 2 -28.11 -9.19 -4.33
N ALA A 3 -27.90 -8.14 -5.13
CA ALA A 3 -26.58 -7.56 -5.31
C ALA A 3 -26.06 -7.12 -3.93
N ARG A 4 -25.02 -7.80 -3.43
CA ARG A 4 -24.30 -7.38 -2.23
C ARG A 4 -23.73 -6.00 -2.54
N ARG A 5 -24.41 -4.94 -2.09
CA ARG A 5 -23.87 -3.59 -2.14
C ARG A 5 -22.57 -3.62 -1.33
N SER A 6 -21.44 -3.53 -2.02
CA SER A 6 -20.14 -3.30 -1.37
C SER A 6 -20.21 -1.91 -0.75
N ALA A 7 -20.69 -1.83 0.49
CA ALA A 7 -20.70 -0.59 1.24
C ALA A 7 -19.24 -0.30 1.61
N PHE A 8 -18.65 0.67 0.92
CA PHE A 8 -17.34 1.20 1.24
C PHE A 8 -17.31 1.63 2.71
N LYS A 9 -16.39 1.07 3.49
CA LYS A 9 -16.12 1.53 4.85
C LYS A 9 -14.82 2.32 4.82
N GLN A 10 -14.86 3.54 5.32
CA GLN A 10 -13.66 4.36 5.57
C GLN A 10 -12.56 3.57 6.33
N ALA A 11 -12.98 2.61 7.17
CA ALA A 11 -12.10 1.67 7.85
C ALA A 11 -11.19 0.85 6.91
N ASP A 12 -11.67 0.46 5.74
CA ASP A 12 -10.92 -0.37 4.79
C ASP A 12 -9.83 0.46 4.07
N ALA A 13 -10.13 1.71 3.71
CA ALA A 13 -9.13 2.64 3.20
C ALA A 13 -8.05 2.93 4.26
N CYS A 14 -8.45 3.17 5.51
CA CYS A 14 -7.50 3.34 6.61
C CYS A 14 -6.61 2.11 6.82
N ARG A 15 -7.16 0.89 6.70
CA ARG A 15 -6.37 -0.36 6.79
C ARG A 15 -5.38 -0.49 5.65
N ALA A 16 -5.80 -0.21 4.42
CA ALA A 16 -4.93 -0.26 3.25
C ALA A 16 -3.74 0.72 3.38
N LEU A 17 -4.00 1.95 3.82
CA LEU A 17 -2.95 2.94 4.06
C LEU A 17 -1.99 2.52 5.18
N ARG A 18 -2.50 1.97 6.29
CA ARG A 18 -1.65 1.47 7.39
C ARG A 18 -0.79 0.29 6.96
N ALA A 19 -1.34 -0.62 6.17
CA ALA A 19 -0.60 -1.76 5.65
C ALA A 19 0.54 -1.31 4.71
N ALA A 20 0.27 -0.32 3.85
CA ALA A 20 1.28 0.30 3.00
C ALA A 20 2.43 0.91 3.84
N VAL A 21 2.10 1.66 4.89
CA VAL A 21 3.11 2.24 5.80
C VAL A 21 3.90 1.15 6.53
N ALA A 22 3.24 0.10 7.00
CA ALA A 22 3.90 -1.04 7.66
C ALA A 22 4.85 -1.80 6.71
N ALA A 23 4.55 -1.79 5.40
CA ALA A 23 5.42 -2.34 4.36
C ALA A 23 6.58 -1.40 3.97
N GLY A 24 6.74 -0.25 4.67
CA GLY A 24 7.79 0.73 4.37
C GLY A 24 7.50 1.58 3.13
N LEU A 25 6.28 1.54 2.60
CA LEU A 25 5.86 2.37 1.48
C LEU A 25 5.36 3.72 2.00
N LYS A 26 5.52 4.77 1.18
CA LYS A 26 5.03 6.12 1.50
C LYS A 26 3.80 6.43 0.64
N PRO A 27 2.58 6.11 1.12
CA PRO A 27 1.38 6.41 0.37
C PRO A 27 1.18 7.92 0.26
N SER A 28 0.88 8.39 -0.95
CA SER A 28 0.53 9.79 -1.24
C SER A 28 -0.98 10.01 -1.33
N GLY A 29 -1.74 8.94 -1.55
CA GLY A 29 -3.19 9.00 -1.71
C GLY A 29 -3.82 7.63 -1.86
N TYR A 30 -5.13 7.61 -2.09
CA TYR A 30 -5.86 6.41 -2.47
C TYR A 30 -7.09 6.77 -3.31
N THR A 31 -7.45 5.88 -4.23
CA THR A 31 -8.63 5.99 -5.08
C THR A 31 -9.51 4.75 -4.88
N ILE A 32 -10.82 4.96 -4.75
CA ILE A 32 -11.81 3.88 -4.63
C ILE A 32 -12.51 3.74 -5.98
N ALA A 33 -12.43 2.57 -6.58
CA ALA A 33 -13.12 2.30 -7.84
C ALA A 33 -14.58 1.86 -7.61
N PRO A 34 -15.45 1.98 -8.63
CA PRO A 34 -16.87 1.62 -8.54
C PRO A 34 -17.12 0.14 -8.24
N ASP A 35 -16.12 -0.72 -8.47
CA ASP A 35 -16.12 -2.14 -8.12
C ASP A 35 -15.81 -2.41 -6.64
N GLY A 36 -15.50 -1.36 -5.87
CA GLY A 36 -15.13 -1.45 -4.46
C GLY A 36 -13.65 -1.71 -4.22
N SER A 37 -12.81 -1.75 -5.26
CA SER A 37 -11.37 -1.89 -5.09
C SER A 37 -10.73 -0.59 -4.57
N ILE A 38 -9.75 -0.72 -3.68
CA ILE A 38 -8.98 0.40 -3.13
C ILE A 38 -7.59 0.37 -3.74
N LYS A 39 -7.25 1.40 -4.53
CA LYS A 39 -5.92 1.60 -5.10
C LYS A 39 -5.17 2.58 -4.22
N VAL A 40 -4.06 2.16 -3.63
CA VAL A 40 -3.17 3.05 -2.87
C VAL A 40 -2.14 3.63 -3.83
N GLU A 41 -2.01 4.94 -3.81
CA GLU A 41 -1.04 5.67 -4.62
C GLU A 41 0.19 5.94 -3.78
N PHE A 42 1.36 5.80 -4.38
CA PHE A 42 2.65 6.03 -3.74
C PHE A 42 3.35 7.18 -4.46
N GLY A 43 3.86 8.16 -3.70
CA GLY A 43 4.72 9.19 -4.28
C GLY A 43 6.05 8.59 -4.72
N GLU A 44 6.71 9.18 -5.72
CA GLU A 44 8.07 8.80 -6.11
C GLU A 44 9.02 8.79 -4.91
N LEU A 45 9.26 7.61 -4.36
CA LEU A 45 10.57 6.97 -4.41
C LEU A 45 10.35 5.49 -4.09
N ALA A 46 10.88 4.63 -4.96
CA ALA A 46 11.03 3.22 -4.69
C ALA A 46 11.65 3.02 -3.30
N PRO A 47 11.17 2.08 -2.47
CA PRO A 47 12.04 1.54 -1.46
C PRO A 47 13.20 0.89 -2.22
N ALA A 48 14.37 1.53 -2.19
CA ALA A 48 15.60 0.80 -2.35
C ALA A 48 15.45 -0.40 -1.40
N GLY A 49 15.47 -1.61 -1.97
CA GLY A 49 15.27 -2.84 -1.21
C GLY A 49 16.16 -2.83 0.03
N PRO A 50 15.80 -3.59 1.08
CA PRO A 50 16.57 -3.59 2.31
C PRO A 50 18.02 -3.95 1.99
N HIS A 51 18.89 -2.94 1.93
CA HIS A 51 20.32 -3.15 1.88
C HIS A 51 20.70 -3.64 3.27
N ASN A 52 20.61 -4.95 3.46
CA ASN A 52 21.06 -5.56 4.68
C ASN A 52 22.56 -5.32 4.77
N ARG A 53 23.06 -5.09 5.99
CA ARG A 53 24.48 -4.87 6.26
C ARG A 53 25.38 -5.96 5.66
N LEU A 54 24.83 -7.16 5.48
CA LEU A 54 25.47 -8.30 4.83
C LEU A 54 25.77 -8.07 3.34
N ASP A 55 24.87 -7.42 2.59
CA ASP A 55 25.10 -7.11 1.17
C ASP A 55 26.26 -6.14 0.98
N ARG A 56 26.47 -5.22 1.93
CA ARG A 56 27.60 -4.28 1.92
C ARG A 56 28.95 -4.96 2.17
N ILE A 57 28.97 -6.06 2.92
CA ILE A 57 30.21 -6.79 3.26
C ILE A 57 30.63 -7.74 2.13
N LEU A 58 29.67 -8.30 1.39
CA LEU A 58 29.97 -9.23 0.29
C LEU A 58 30.42 -8.52 -1.00
N GLN A 59 30.28 -7.19 -1.08
CA GLN A 59 30.69 -6.37 -2.22
C GLN A 59 32.07 -5.72 -2.05
N SER A 60 32.76 -5.94 -0.91
CA SER A 60 34.10 -5.39 -0.61
C SER A 60 35.20 -6.43 -0.78
#